data_AF-A6DP61-F1
#
_entry.id   AF-A6DP61-F1
#
_cell.length_a   1.000
_cell.length_b   1.000
_cell.length_c   1.000
_cell.angle_alpha   90.00
_cell.angle_beta   90.00
_cell.angle_gamma   90.00
#
_symmetry.space_group_name_H-M   'P 1'
#
loop_
_entity.id
_entity.type
_entity.pdbx_description
1 polymer ?
#
loop_
_entity_poly.entity_id
_entity_poly.type
_entity_poly.pdbx_seq_one_letter_code
_entity_poly.pdbx_strand_id
1 'polypeptide(L)'
;MITYRLADALPKSVLRDLGDGSAGVSPAQRNIEKRKCLENYLDQSYDSCILKKPECAQLVIDAWRYFDGQRYNLLAYMVMPNHVHVLIKTYEAYSLKDIVHSWKSFTSHEIYKILKDDCAGETPALPADKSLELIDKKYLKGKVWQEEYWDRFIRDQNHLNRAVEYIMNNPVKAGLCKRTNGWNWSAILVNKQGFKGF
;
A
#
# COMPACT_ATOMS: atom_id res chain seq x y z
N MET A 1 -3.77 -3.67 -11.25
CA MET A 1 -3.91 -3.47 -9.79
C MET A 1 -2.54 -3.64 -9.18
N ILE A 2 -2.18 -2.75 -8.26
CA ILE A 2 -0.87 -2.71 -7.60
C ILE A 2 -1.12 -2.78 -6.09
N THR A 3 -0.31 -3.56 -5.39
CA THR A 3 -0.27 -3.66 -3.94
C THR A 3 1.14 -3.40 -3.46
N TYR A 4 1.33 -2.46 -2.56
CA TYR A 4 2.60 -2.29 -1.84
C TYR A 4 2.33 -2.03 -0.36
N ARG A 5 3.33 -2.29 0.48
CA ARG A 5 3.16 -2.36 1.94
C ARG A 5 4.32 -1.74 2.68
N LEU A 6 4.10 -1.38 3.94
CA LEU A 6 5.17 -0.97 4.83
C LEU A 6 6.19 -2.10 4.97
N ALA A 7 7.47 -1.74 5.16
CA ALA A 7 8.57 -2.70 5.25
C ALA A 7 8.36 -3.67 6.43
N ASP A 8 7.83 -3.15 7.53
CA ASP A 8 7.54 -3.87 8.78
C ASP A 8 6.13 -4.48 8.83
N ALA A 9 5.31 -4.37 7.78
CA ALA A 9 3.91 -4.85 7.80
C ALA A 9 3.75 -6.37 8.02
N LEU A 10 4.85 -7.13 8.05
CA LEU A 10 4.84 -8.59 8.23
C LEU A 10 5.93 -9.02 9.22
N PRO A 11 5.62 -9.93 10.15
CA PRO A 11 6.62 -10.53 11.02
C PRO A 11 7.73 -11.22 10.22
N LYS A 12 8.98 -11.13 10.70
CA LYS A 12 10.13 -11.79 10.07
C LYS A 12 9.99 -13.32 9.98
N SER A 13 9.21 -13.95 10.87
CA SER A 13 8.89 -15.38 10.82
C SER A 13 8.06 -15.73 9.59
N VAL A 14 7.01 -14.97 9.32
CA VAL A 14 6.13 -15.13 8.15
C VAL A 14 6.92 -15.03 6.84
N LEU A 15 7.88 -14.10 6.78
CA LEU A 15 8.74 -13.95 5.61
C LEU A 15 9.65 -15.16 5.35
N ARG A 16 10.07 -15.89 6.40
CA ARG A 16 10.88 -17.12 6.27
C ARG A 16 10.01 -18.28 5.81
N ASP A 17 8.84 -18.45 6.43
CA ASP A 17 7.95 -19.58 6.14
C ASP A 17 7.35 -19.52 4.73
N LEU A 18 7.20 -18.31 4.16
CA LEU A 18 6.81 -18.13 2.75
C LEU A 18 7.90 -18.53 1.75
N GLY A 19 9.13 -18.78 2.19
CA GLY A 19 10.24 -19.28 1.36
C GLY A 19 10.16 -20.78 1.11
N ASP A 20 9.59 -21.54 2.04
CA ASP A 20 9.73 -22.99 2.11
C ASP A 20 8.51 -23.66 1.45
N GLY A 21 8.74 -24.26 0.28
CA GLY A 21 7.66 -24.76 -0.57
C GLY A 21 7.13 -26.13 -0.14
N SER A 22 5.80 -26.25 -0.07
CA SER A 22 5.08 -27.52 -0.11
C SER A 22 5.38 -28.29 -1.41
N ALA A 23 5.90 -29.50 -1.27
CA ALA A 23 6.17 -30.40 -2.39
C ALA A 23 4.86 -30.81 -3.08
N GLY A 24 4.81 -30.75 -4.42
CA GLY A 24 3.70 -31.25 -5.24
C GLY A 24 2.75 -30.23 -5.86
N VAL A 25 2.90 -28.93 -5.56
CA VAL A 25 2.03 -27.86 -6.10
C VAL A 25 2.71 -27.10 -7.23
N SER A 26 1.98 -26.81 -8.32
CA SER A 26 2.49 -26.04 -9.48
C SER A 26 2.96 -24.63 -9.07
N PRO A 27 3.96 -24.03 -9.76
CA PRO A 27 4.46 -22.71 -9.41
C PRO A 27 3.38 -21.61 -9.38
N ALA A 28 2.41 -21.68 -10.32
CA ALA A 28 1.32 -20.72 -10.39
C ALA A 28 0.37 -20.84 -9.19
N GLN A 29 0.00 -22.06 -8.81
CA GLN A 29 -0.88 -22.33 -7.67
C GLN A 29 -0.22 -21.91 -6.35
N ARG A 30 1.07 -22.21 -6.20
CA ARG A 30 1.88 -21.79 -5.04
C ARG A 30 1.92 -20.27 -4.90
N ASN A 31 2.07 -19.54 -6.00
CA ASN A 31 2.06 -18.08 -5.98
C ASN A 31 0.68 -17.51 -5.58
N ILE A 32 -0.41 -18.15 -5.97
CA ILE A 32 -1.76 -17.76 -5.55
C ILE A 32 -1.93 -17.98 -4.04
N GLU A 33 -1.53 -19.14 -3.52
CA GLU A 33 -1.62 -19.46 -2.09
C GLU A 33 -0.74 -18.55 -1.23
N LYS A 34 0.50 -18.30 -1.65
CA LYS A 34 1.40 -17.35 -0.97
C LYS A 34 0.80 -15.94 -0.92
N ARG A 35 0.18 -15.47 -2.00
CA ARG A 35 -0.49 -14.15 -2.03
C ARG A 35 -1.67 -14.07 -1.06
N LYS A 36 -2.55 -15.08 -1.08
CA LYS A 36 -3.68 -15.15 -0.15
C LYS A 36 -3.22 -15.16 1.31
N CYS A 37 -2.18 -15.95 1.59
CA CYS A 37 -1.58 -16.00 2.92
C CYS A 37 -1.06 -14.63 3.34
N LEU A 38 -0.33 -13.93 2.46
CA LEU A 38 0.17 -12.59 2.76
C LEU A 38 -0.95 -11.57 2.99
N GLU A 39 -1.95 -11.54 2.13
CA GLU A 39 -3.11 -10.64 2.26
C GLU A 39 -3.77 -10.83 3.63
N ASN A 40 -3.94 -12.07 4.08
CA ASN A 40 -4.48 -12.36 5.41
C ASN A 40 -3.56 -11.85 6.55
N TYR A 41 -2.24 -11.88 6.40
CA TYR A 41 -1.32 -11.29 7.38
C TYR A 41 -1.36 -9.76 7.36
N LEU A 42 -1.49 -9.16 6.18
CA LEU A 42 -1.58 -7.71 6.04
C LEU A 42 -2.85 -7.17 6.71
N ASP A 43 -3.98 -7.85 6.52
CA ASP A 43 -5.27 -7.49 7.12
C ASP A 43 -5.23 -7.49 8.66
N GLN A 44 -4.35 -8.29 9.28
CA GLN A 44 -4.17 -8.33 10.74
C GLN A 44 -3.45 -7.11 11.32
N SER A 45 -2.97 -6.18 10.48
CA SER A 45 -2.40 -4.90 10.91
C SER A 45 -1.25 -5.04 11.91
N TYR A 46 -0.28 -5.92 11.61
CA TYR A 46 0.94 -6.06 12.40
C TYR A 46 1.84 -4.81 12.33
N ASP A 47 2.59 -4.59 13.41
CA ASP A 47 3.62 -3.54 13.60
C ASP A 47 3.13 -2.09 13.42
N SER A 48 3.97 -1.19 12.86
CA SER A 48 3.87 0.26 13.09
C SER A 48 2.56 0.91 12.64
N CYS A 49 1.89 0.33 11.63
CA CYS A 49 0.63 0.85 11.10
C CYS A 49 0.65 2.36 10.81
N ILE A 50 1.75 2.86 10.25
CA ILE A 50 1.98 4.30 10.03
C ILE A 50 0.81 4.97 9.30
N LEU A 51 0.12 4.25 8.42
CA LEU A 51 -0.98 4.78 7.61
C LEU A 51 -2.30 4.86 8.38
N LYS A 52 -2.35 4.51 9.68
CA LYS A 52 -3.45 4.89 10.57
C LYS A 52 -3.49 6.39 10.82
N LYS A 53 -2.33 7.07 10.73
CA LYS A 53 -2.26 8.53 10.81
C LYS A 53 -2.91 9.13 9.56
N PRO A 54 -3.97 9.94 9.70
CA PRO A 54 -4.68 10.55 8.57
C PRO A 54 -3.76 11.30 7.61
N GLU A 55 -2.75 11.98 8.13
CA GLU A 55 -1.79 12.79 7.38
C GLU A 55 -0.95 11.91 6.45
N CYS A 56 -0.48 10.76 6.94
CA CYS A 56 0.27 9.78 6.16
C CYS A 56 -0.61 9.12 5.09
N ALA A 57 -1.86 8.77 5.43
CA ALA A 57 -2.79 8.17 4.47
C ALA A 57 -3.15 9.15 3.34
N GLN A 58 -3.43 10.41 3.71
CA GLN A 58 -3.74 11.48 2.76
C GLN A 58 -2.55 11.79 1.84
N LEU A 59 -1.34 11.87 2.38
CA LEU A 59 -0.11 12.08 1.61
C LEU A 59 0.07 11.02 0.51
N VAL A 60 -0.22 9.75 0.80
CA VAL A 60 -0.15 8.68 -0.21
C VAL A 60 -1.20 8.91 -1.32
N ILE A 61 -2.42 9.30 -0.96
CA ILE A 61 -3.48 9.61 -1.92
C ILE A 61 -3.09 10.80 -2.80
N ASP A 62 -2.52 11.84 -2.21
CA ASP A 62 -2.09 13.04 -2.92
C ASP A 62 -0.96 12.74 -3.90
N ALA A 63 0.00 11.89 -3.51
CA ALA A 63 1.06 11.41 -4.40
C ALA A 63 0.49 10.67 -5.63
N TRP A 64 -0.58 9.89 -5.47
CA TRP A 64 -1.27 9.26 -6.60
C TRP A 64 -2.02 10.27 -7.48
N ARG A 65 -2.74 11.21 -6.86
CA ARG A 65 -3.51 12.24 -7.59
C ARG A 65 -2.62 13.20 -8.36
N TYR A 66 -1.41 13.48 -7.86
CA TYR A 66 -0.48 14.40 -8.50
C TYR A 66 -0.18 14.05 -9.96
N PHE A 67 -0.08 12.76 -10.31
CA PHE A 67 0.15 12.30 -11.69
C PHE A 67 -1.08 11.70 -12.39
N ASP A 68 -2.27 11.78 -11.78
CA ASP A 68 -3.52 11.37 -12.43
C ASP A 68 -3.79 12.25 -13.65
N GLY A 69 -4.05 11.62 -14.79
CA GLY A 69 -4.18 12.29 -16.09
C GLY A 69 -2.86 12.74 -16.73
N GLN A 70 -1.71 12.46 -16.10
CA GLN A 70 -0.38 12.84 -16.62
C GLN A 70 0.49 11.62 -16.95
N ARG A 71 0.58 10.66 -16.02
CA ARG A 71 1.36 9.41 -16.21
C ARG A 71 0.48 8.17 -16.30
N TYR A 72 -0.73 8.27 -15.76
CA TYR A 72 -1.72 7.23 -15.70
C TYR A 72 -3.09 7.83 -15.40
N ASN A 73 -4.17 7.09 -15.69
CA ASN A 73 -5.47 7.36 -15.07
C ASN A 73 -5.55 6.59 -13.74
N LEU A 74 -5.89 7.29 -12.66
CA LEU A 74 -6.20 6.68 -11.37
C LEU A 74 -7.65 6.21 -11.38
N LEU A 75 -7.86 4.90 -11.17
CA LEU A 75 -9.15 4.25 -11.36
C LEU A 75 -9.83 3.92 -10.04
N ALA A 76 -9.09 3.39 -9.08
CA ALA A 76 -9.57 3.13 -7.72
C ALA A 76 -8.38 3.01 -6.78
N TYR A 77 -8.60 3.26 -5.50
CA TYR A 77 -7.58 3.05 -4.49
C TYR A 77 -8.17 2.76 -3.12
N MET A 78 -7.32 2.21 -2.26
CA MET A 78 -7.57 2.01 -0.84
C MET A 78 -6.23 2.07 -0.10
N VAL A 79 -6.22 2.80 1.01
CA VAL A 79 -5.12 2.82 1.98
C VAL A 79 -5.58 2.08 3.23
N MET A 80 -4.84 1.02 3.60
CA MET A 80 -5.00 0.27 4.85
C MET A 80 -3.94 0.75 5.84
N PRO A 81 -4.07 0.43 7.13
CA PRO A 81 -3.08 0.79 8.16
C PRO A 81 -1.61 0.52 7.82
N ASN A 82 -1.30 -0.54 7.08
CA ASN A 82 0.08 -0.97 6.79
C ASN A 82 0.35 -1.31 5.31
N HIS A 83 -0.63 -1.16 4.44
CA HIS A 83 -0.49 -1.45 3.01
C HIS A 83 -1.53 -0.70 2.18
N VAL A 84 -1.39 -0.76 0.86
CA VAL A 84 -2.28 -0.06 -0.05
C VAL A 84 -2.61 -0.92 -1.26
N HIS A 85 -3.77 -0.69 -1.83
CA HIS A 85 -4.17 -1.21 -3.12
C HIS A 85 -4.53 -0.04 -4.03
N VAL A 86 -3.95 0.00 -5.23
CA VAL A 86 -4.21 1.05 -6.22
C VAL A 86 -4.41 0.44 -7.60
N LEU A 87 -5.38 0.98 -8.32
CA LEU A 87 -5.72 0.57 -9.68
C LEU A 87 -5.53 1.76 -10.60
N ILE A 88 -4.69 1.58 -11.60
CA ILE A 88 -4.36 2.60 -12.60
C ILE A 88 -4.42 2.02 -14.00
N LYS A 89 -4.59 2.90 -15.00
CA LYS A 89 -4.26 2.63 -16.41
C LYS A 89 -3.03 3.47 -16.77
N THR A 90 -1.89 2.83 -16.96
CA THR A 90 -0.62 3.50 -17.32
C THR A 90 -0.65 4.05 -18.73
N TYR A 91 0.04 5.16 -18.97
CA TYR A 91 0.33 5.64 -20.33
C TYR A 91 1.61 5.00 -20.85
N GLU A 92 1.68 4.77 -22.16
CA GLU A 92 2.76 4.01 -22.80
C GLU A 92 4.16 4.60 -22.55
N ALA A 93 4.25 5.91 -22.39
CA ALA A 93 5.51 6.62 -22.14
C ALA A 93 6.12 6.35 -20.75
N TYR A 94 5.40 5.70 -19.83
CA TYR A 94 5.84 5.51 -18.45
C TYR A 94 5.79 4.04 -18.03
N SER A 95 6.92 3.54 -17.52
CA SER A 95 6.97 2.19 -16.96
C SER A 95 6.26 2.15 -15.60
N LEU A 96 5.60 1.03 -15.31
CA LEU A 96 4.96 0.81 -14.00
C LEU A 96 5.99 0.88 -12.86
N LYS A 97 7.21 0.34 -13.10
CA LYS A 97 8.29 0.32 -12.12
C LYS A 97 8.68 1.73 -11.70
N ASP A 98 8.86 2.64 -12.65
CA ASP A 98 9.27 4.02 -12.37
C ASP A 98 8.16 4.81 -11.67
N ILE A 99 6.90 4.56 -12.04
CA ILE A 99 5.74 5.14 -11.36
C ILE A 99 5.72 4.74 -9.88
N VAL A 100 5.79 3.43 -9.59
CA VAL A 100 5.72 2.92 -8.21
C VAL A 100 6.96 3.35 -7.40
N HIS A 101 8.14 3.34 -8.01
CA HIS A 101 9.36 3.84 -7.38
C HIS A 101 9.22 5.31 -7.00
N SER A 102 8.73 6.15 -7.92
CA SER A 102 8.51 7.58 -7.68
C SER A 102 7.56 7.83 -6.51
N TRP A 103 6.43 7.10 -6.43
CA TRP A 103 5.50 7.24 -5.29
C TRP A 103 6.15 6.85 -3.97
N LYS A 104 6.81 5.68 -3.92
CA LYS A 104 7.41 5.16 -2.69
C LYS A 104 8.56 6.04 -2.21
N SER A 105 9.40 6.53 -3.11
CA SER A 105 10.51 7.42 -2.77
C SER A 105 10.01 8.73 -2.16
N PHE A 106 9.08 9.40 -2.84
CA PHE A 106 8.50 10.67 -2.36
C PHE A 106 7.79 10.49 -1.02
N THR A 107 6.88 9.52 -0.93
CA THR A 107 6.09 9.29 0.29
C THR A 107 6.95 8.81 1.46
N SER A 108 7.99 8.00 1.25
CA SER A 108 8.95 7.65 2.31
C SER A 108 9.59 8.90 2.93
N HIS A 109 10.01 9.85 2.09
CA HIS A 109 10.67 11.06 2.55
C HIS A 109 9.73 11.97 3.34
N GLU A 110 8.51 12.18 2.84
CA GLU A 110 7.52 13.04 3.49
C GLU A 110 6.95 12.41 4.77
N ILE A 111 6.70 11.10 4.78
CA ILE A 111 6.29 10.37 6.00
C ILE A 111 7.36 10.49 7.09
N TYR A 112 8.64 10.38 6.72
CA TYR A 112 9.72 10.53 7.70
C TYR A 112 9.74 11.92 8.35
N LYS A 113 9.43 12.98 7.60
CA LYS A 113 9.29 14.34 8.16
C LYS A 113 8.13 14.42 9.14
N ILE A 114 6.95 13.91 8.76
CA ILE A 114 5.75 13.89 9.63
C ILE A 114 6.07 13.18 10.95
N LEU A 115 6.68 11.99 10.89
CA LEU A 115 7.02 11.22 12.08
C LEU A 115 8.07 11.92 12.96
N LYS A 116 9.01 12.64 12.34
CA LYS A 116 10.02 13.41 13.05
C LYS A 116 9.41 14.60 13.80
N ASP A 117 8.50 15.32 13.16
CA ASP A 117 7.85 16.49 13.73
C ASP A 117 6.93 16.10 14.90
N ASP A 118 6.19 14.98 14.77
CA ASP A 118 5.37 14.44 15.87
C ASP A 118 6.20 14.13 17.12
N CYS A 119 7.37 13.50 16.96
CA CYS A 119 8.25 13.19 18.09
C CYS A 119 8.90 14.43 18.71
N ALA A 120 9.04 15.53 17.96
CA ALA A 120 9.50 16.79 18.52
C ALA A 120 8.41 17.49 19.36
N GLY A 121 7.12 17.23 19.09
CA GLY A 121 5.98 17.81 19.79
C GLY A 121 5.59 17.10 21.10
N GLU A 122 5.86 15.79 21.25
CA GLU A 122 5.37 14.98 22.38
C GLU A 122 6.37 14.81 23.56
N THR A 123 7.58 15.38 23.52
CA THR A 123 8.58 15.19 24.60
C THR A 123 9.16 16.49 25.16
N PRO A 124 8.89 16.81 26.45
CA PRO A 124 9.78 17.63 27.27
C PRO A 124 10.87 16.82 28.00
N ALA A 125 10.83 15.48 27.95
CA ALA A 125 11.59 14.62 28.87
C ALA A 125 12.78 13.86 28.26
N LEU A 126 12.88 13.74 26.93
CA LEU A 126 13.98 13.08 26.25
C LEU A 126 14.73 14.10 25.38
N PRO A 127 16.07 14.16 25.44
CA PRO A 127 16.82 15.00 24.52
C PRO A 127 16.57 14.51 23.08
N ALA A 128 16.40 15.47 22.17
CA ALA A 128 15.94 15.25 20.80
C ALA A 128 16.82 14.26 20.01
N ASP A 129 18.10 14.13 20.39
CA ASP A 129 19.07 13.20 19.83
C ASP A 129 18.66 11.72 20.03
N LYS A 130 18.18 11.35 21.22
CA LYS A 130 17.73 9.98 21.53
C LYS A 130 16.39 9.64 20.89
N SER A 131 15.47 10.59 20.80
CA SER A 131 14.19 10.41 20.10
C SER A 131 14.41 10.16 18.60
N LEU A 132 15.31 10.92 17.98
CA LEU A 132 15.69 10.70 16.58
C LEU A 132 16.40 9.36 16.36
N GLU A 133 17.27 8.94 17.28
CA GLU A 133 17.92 7.63 17.20
C GLU A 133 16.91 6.46 17.27
N LEU A 134 15.86 6.58 18.10
CA LEU A 134 14.79 5.59 18.19
C LEU A 134 13.91 5.55 16.92
N ILE A 135 13.61 6.71 16.32
CA ILE A 135 12.91 6.81 15.03
C ILE A 135 13.77 6.20 13.92
N ASP A 136 15.06 6.54 13.87
CA ASP A 136 15.99 5.99 12.88
C ASP A 136 16.18 4.48 13.05
N LYS A 137 16.18 3.97 14.29
CA LYS A 137 16.22 2.53 14.59
C LYS A 137 14.91 1.82 14.23
N LYS A 138 13.76 2.45 14.47
CA LYS A 138 12.42 1.87 14.24
C LYS A 138 12.00 1.94 12.76
N TYR A 139 12.35 3.02 12.07
CA TYR A 139 11.90 3.30 10.70
C TYR A 139 13.05 3.35 9.67
N LEU A 140 14.24 2.85 10.05
CA LEU A 140 15.40 2.58 9.19
C LEU A 140 15.58 3.63 8.09
N LYS A 141 16.05 4.84 8.42
CA LYS A 141 16.52 5.88 7.48
C LYS A 141 15.93 5.77 6.05
N GLY A 142 14.60 5.91 5.91
CA GLY A 142 13.92 5.92 4.60
C GLY A 142 13.32 4.60 4.10
N LYS A 143 13.39 3.49 4.85
CA LYS A 143 12.74 2.20 4.49
C LYS A 143 11.30 2.09 5.03
N VAL A 144 10.48 3.10 4.76
CA VAL A 144 9.04 3.07 5.12
C VAL A 144 8.34 1.94 4.38
N TRP A 145 8.60 1.81 3.09
CA TRP A 145 7.99 0.79 2.22
C TRP A 145 8.91 -0.42 2.05
N GLN A 146 8.28 -1.60 1.93
CA GLN A 146 8.95 -2.80 1.42
C GLN A 146 9.50 -2.53 0.02
N GLU A 147 10.66 -3.09 -0.33
CA GLU A 147 11.32 -2.87 -1.63
C GLU A 147 10.47 -3.32 -2.82
N GLU A 148 9.95 -4.53 -2.76
CA GLU A 148 9.08 -5.10 -3.80
C GLU A 148 7.64 -4.61 -3.68
N TYR A 149 6.93 -4.63 -4.81
CA TYR A 149 5.48 -4.48 -4.89
C TYR A 149 4.90 -5.61 -5.71
N TRP A 150 3.58 -5.78 -5.63
CA TRP A 150 2.86 -6.74 -6.43
C TRP A 150 1.97 -6.04 -7.42
N ASP A 151 1.90 -6.56 -8.64
CA ASP A 151 0.96 -6.11 -9.62
C ASP A 151 0.21 -7.27 -10.29
N ARG A 152 -0.94 -6.91 -10.84
CA ARG A 152 -1.79 -7.77 -11.65
C ARG A 152 -2.35 -6.97 -12.82
N PHE A 153 -2.04 -7.41 -14.02
CA PHE A 153 -2.61 -6.86 -15.25
C PHE A 153 -4.10 -7.22 -15.37
N ILE A 154 -4.93 -6.20 -15.61
CA ILE A 154 -6.38 -6.35 -15.79
C ILE A 154 -6.67 -6.57 -17.28
N ARG A 155 -7.40 -7.64 -17.60
CA ARG A 155 -7.51 -8.18 -18.97
C ARG A 155 -8.86 -7.97 -19.64
N ASP A 156 -9.89 -7.72 -18.85
CA ASP A 156 -11.26 -7.55 -19.31
C ASP A 156 -12.06 -6.73 -18.28
N GLN A 157 -13.25 -6.29 -18.66
CA GLN A 157 -14.14 -5.50 -17.80
C GLN A 157 -14.58 -6.27 -16.55
N ASN A 158 -14.78 -7.59 -16.63
CA ASN A 158 -15.17 -8.41 -15.48
C ASN A 158 -14.03 -8.52 -14.46
N HIS A 159 -12.79 -8.61 -14.93
CA HIS A 159 -11.60 -8.56 -14.09
C HIS A 159 -11.44 -7.18 -13.45
N LEU A 160 -11.75 -6.09 -14.18
CA LEU A 160 -11.76 -4.75 -13.61
C LEU A 160 -12.77 -4.63 -12.48
N ASN A 161 -14.03 -5.05 -12.71
CA ASN A 161 -15.11 -4.98 -11.73
C ASN A 161 -14.74 -5.76 -10.46
N ARG A 162 -14.20 -6.99 -10.60
CA ARG A 162 -13.74 -7.80 -9.46
C ARG A 162 -12.58 -7.15 -8.70
N ALA A 163 -11.65 -6.49 -9.40
CA ALA A 163 -10.55 -5.78 -8.74
C ALA A 163 -11.06 -4.58 -7.94
N VAL A 164 -12.01 -3.81 -8.49
CA VAL A 164 -12.64 -2.69 -7.79
C VAL A 164 -13.41 -3.18 -6.57
N GLU A 165 -14.23 -4.22 -6.72
CA GLU A 165 -14.97 -4.83 -5.62
C GLU A 165 -14.03 -5.33 -4.51
N TYR A 166 -12.95 -6.01 -4.89
CA TYR A 166 -11.90 -6.44 -3.96
C TYR A 166 -11.36 -5.25 -3.17
N ILE A 167 -10.87 -4.20 -3.84
CA ILE A 167 -10.31 -3.00 -3.21
C ILE A 167 -11.27 -2.40 -2.19
N MET A 168 -12.56 -2.27 -2.54
CA MET A 168 -13.55 -1.64 -1.66
C MET A 168 -13.98 -2.52 -0.49
N ASN A 169 -13.93 -3.85 -0.63
CA ASN A 169 -14.31 -4.79 0.41
C ASN A 169 -13.20 -5.05 1.44
N ASN A 170 -11.94 -4.72 1.15
CA ASN A 170 -10.80 -4.98 2.05
C ASN A 170 -10.98 -4.39 3.45
N PRO A 171 -11.37 -3.12 3.64
CA PRO A 171 -11.56 -2.56 4.98
C PRO A 171 -12.65 -3.28 5.77
N VAL A 172 -13.69 -3.77 5.11
CA VAL A 172 -14.76 -4.56 5.75
C VAL A 172 -14.25 -5.94 6.16
N LYS A 173 -13.52 -6.61 5.25
CA LYS A 173 -12.89 -7.92 5.51
C LYS A 173 -11.92 -7.86 6.70
N ALA A 174 -11.16 -6.78 6.82
CA ALA A 174 -10.24 -6.54 7.93
C ALA A 174 -10.92 -6.02 9.21
N GLY A 175 -12.25 -5.85 9.23
CA GLY A 175 -12.99 -5.38 10.39
C GLY A 175 -12.81 -3.89 10.73
N LEU A 176 -12.26 -3.09 9.81
CA LEU A 176 -12.00 -1.65 10.01
C LEU A 176 -13.27 -0.81 9.86
N CYS A 177 -14.25 -1.28 9.10
CA CYS A 177 -15.56 -0.64 8.98
C CYS A 177 -16.68 -1.66 8.72
N LYS A 178 -17.93 -1.27 8.98
CA LYS A 178 -19.11 -2.16 8.77
C LYS A 178 -19.57 -2.22 7.31
N ARG A 179 -19.21 -1.22 6.49
CA ARG A 179 -19.67 -1.03 5.10
C ARG A 179 -18.55 -0.39 4.28
N THR A 180 -18.50 -0.69 2.99
CA THR A 180 -17.45 -0.23 2.07
C THR A 180 -17.33 1.29 1.99
N ASN A 181 -18.42 2.03 2.16
CA ASN A 181 -18.45 3.50 2.19
C ASN A 181 -18.09 4.12 3.56
N GLY A 182 -17.83 3.31 4.57
CA GLY A 182 -17.44 3.75 5.91
C GLY A 182 -15.93 3.89 6.10
N TRP A 183 -15.12 3.65 5.06
CA TRP A 183 -13.67 3.81 5.11
C TRP A 183 -13.25 5.04 4.31
N ASN A 184 -12.74 6.06 5.00
CA ASN A 184 -12.44 7.36 4.38
C ASN A 184 -11.26 7.32 3.39
N TRP A 185 -10.42 6.28 3.48
CA TRP A 185 -9.18 6.18 2.71
C TRP A 185 -9.30 5.29 1.46
N SER A 186 -10.49 5.21 0.88
CA SER A 186 -10.75 4.51 -0.38
C SER A 186 -11.65 5.31 -1.32
N ALA A 187 -11.52 5.07 -2.63
CA ALA A 187 -12.38 5.69 -3.64
C ALA A 187 -12.42 4.88 -4.94
N ILE A 188 -13.53 5.02 -5.68
CA ILE A 188 -13.68 4.59 -7.07
C ILE A 188 -13.78 5.82 -7.96
N LEU A 189 -12.92 5.89 -8.98
CA LEU A 189 -12.79 6.99 -9.93
C LEU A 189 -13.09 6.57 -11.38
N VAL A 190 -13.30 5.27 -11.63
CA VAL A 190 -13.60 4.64 -12.94
C VAL A 190 -14.74 5.33 -13.71
N ASN A 191 -15.66 6.02 -13.04
CA ASN A 191 -16.77 6.73 -13.70
C ASN A 191 -16.36 8.04 -14.43
N LYS A 192 -15.12 8.53 -14.29
CA LYS A 192 -14.70 9.80 -14.93
C LYS A 192 -14.42 9.70 -16.42
N GLN A 193 -14.14 8.52 -16.95
CA GLN A 193 -13.95 8.30 -18.38
C GLN A 193 -14.45 6.89 -18.65
N GLY A 194 -15.57 6.74 -19.36
CA GLY A 194 -16.09 5.43 -19.72
C GLY A 194 -14.96 4.56 -20.24
N PHE A 195 -14.81 3.36 -19.67
CA PHE A 195 -13.83 2.36 -20.06
C PHE A 195 -14.12 1.92 -21.50
N LYS A 196 -13.74 2.73 -22.48
CA LYS A 196 -13.71 2.37 -23.90
C LYS A 196 -12.28 1.89 -24.19
N GLY A 197 -12.16 0.60 -24.47
CA GLY A 197 -10.92 0.01 -24.99
C GLY A 197 -10.29 -1.02 -24.06
N PHE A 198 -10.49 -2.29 -24.44
CA PHE A 198 -9.35 -3.15 -24.73
C PHE A 198 -8.88 -2.84 -26.15
#